data_AF-A0A6L3SWK0-F1
#
_entry.id   AF-A0A6L3SWK0-F1
#
_cell.length_a   1.000
_cell.length_b   1.000
_cell.length_c   1.000
_cell.angle_alpha   90.00
_cell.angle_beta   90.00
_cell.angle_gamma   90.00
#
_symmetry.space_group_name_H-M   'P 1'
#
loop_
_entity.id
_entity.type
_entity.pdbx_description
1 polymer ?
#
loop_
_entity_poly.entity_id
_entity_poly.type
_entity_poly.pdbx_seq_one_letter_code
_entity_poly.pdbx_strand_id
1 'polypeptide(L)'
;MSNRPQRSSKVLENLPSSLEKPSKGRAPSMLSLASSMLREIAEPRPVGDTIKLAIARAARAVSSHLPEPMSYARAENLWRGEARRIDAAEMDAIRAAHAARAKSLRQEIQQAQALVDQLEALAASVTAGRPRRSDLEFRKAADEARKMAHTLRQIALENSEA
;
A
#
# COMPACT_ATOMS: atom_id res chain seq x y z
N MET A 1 -51.83 -6.46 35.25
CA MET A 1 -50.37 -6.68 35.21
C MET A 1 -50.00 -7.27 33.85
N SER A 2 -49.49 -6.46 32.92
CA SER A 2 -48.42 -6.81 31.98
C SER A 2 -48.20 -5.61 31.06
N ASN A 3 -47.06 -4.97 31.30
CA ASN A 3 -46.64 -3.68 30.76
C ASN A 3 -45.81 -3.93 29.49
N ARG A 4 -46.27 -3.48 28.32
CA ARG A 4 -45.54 -3.61 27.05
C ARG A 4 -44.98 -2.24 26.67
N PRO A 5 -43.66 -2.00 26.75
CA PRO A 5 -43.12 -0.70 26.38
C PRO A 5 -43.11 -0.54 24.85
N GLN A 6 -43.82 0.49 24.39
CA GLN A 6 -43.70 1.06 23.05
C GLN A 6 -42.27 1.64 22.92
N ARG A 7 -41.41 1.00 22.11
CA ARG A 7 -40.13 1.59 21.70
C ARG A 7 -40.36 2.47 20.48
N SER A 8 -40.31 3.77 20.74
CA SER A 8 -40.36 4.89 19.83
C SER A 8 -39.46 4.71 18.61
N SER A 9 -40.06 4.65 17.42
CA SER A 9 -39.40 4.73 16.12
C SER A 9 -39.06 6.19 15.76
N LYS A 10 -38.14 6.80 16.52
CA LYS A 10 -37.66 8.19 16.29
C LYS A 10 -36.14 8.25 16.09
N VAL A 11 -35.59 7.47 15.15
CA VAL A 11 -34.14 7.53 14.84
C VAL A 11 -33.85 7.49 13.32
N LEU A 12 -34.75 8.01 12.47
CA LEU A 12 -34.49 8.06 11.02
C LEU A 12 -34.74 9.43 10.36
N GLU A 13 -34.75 10.53 11.13
CA GLU A 13 -34.98 11.88 10.58
C GLU A 13 -33.76 12.82 10.63
N ASN A 14 -32.54 12.29 10.75
CA ASN A 14 -31.32 13.10 10.61
C ASN A 14 -30.31 12.44 9.65
N LEU A 15 -30.75 12.14 8.43
CA LEU A 15 -29.82 12.07 7.31
C LEU A 15 -29.58 13.50 6.81
N PRO A 16 -28.33 13.99 6.72
CA PRO A 16 -28.05 15.27 6.11
C PRO A 16 -28.50 15.23 4.65
N SER A 17 -29.54 16.00 4.35
CA SER A 17 -30.10 16.26 3.02
C SER A 17 -29.22 17.19 2.18
N SER A 18 -27.90 16.96 2.21
CA SER A 18 -26.97 17.53 1.22
C SER A 18 -26.51 16.41 0.29
N LEU A 19 -27.44 15.98 -0.57
CA LEU A 19 -27.05 15.48 -1.88
C LEU A 19 -26.55 16.69 -2.67
N GLU A 20 -25.30 17.05 -2.42
CA GLU A 20 -24.53 17.87 -3.34
C GLU A 20 -24.65 17.22 -4.72
N LYS A 21 -25.22 17.97 -5.67
CA LYS A 21 -25.25 17.58 -7.07
C LYS A 21 -23.80 17.19 -7.45
N PRO A 22 -23.53 15.98 -7.97
CA PRO A 22 -22.19 15.65 -8.42
C PRO A 22 -21.80 16.70 -9.44
N SER A 23 -20.84 17.56 -9.06
CA SER A 23 -20.29 18.54 -9.99
C SER A 23 -19.91 17.76 -11.25
N LYS A 24 -20.40 18.17 -12.42
CA LYS A 24 -20.08 17.52 -13.70
C LYS A 24 -18.56 17.45 -13.78
N GLY A 25 -18.03 16.25 -13.56
CA GLY A 25 -16.62 16.04 -13.25
C GLY A 25 -15.76 16.55 -14.38
N ARG A 26 -15.05 17.65 -14.15
CA ARG A 26 -13.99 18.10 -15.04
C ARG A 26 -12.97 16.97 -15.07
N ALA A 27 -12.71 16.41 -16.25
CA ALA A 27 -11.67 15.40 -16.41
C ALA A 27 -10.37 15.92 -15.75
N PRO A 28 -9.69 15.11 -14.93
CA PRO A 28 -8.49 15.56 -14.25
C PRO A 28 -7.47 16.01 -15.30
N SER A 29 -6.83 17.14 -15.06
CA SER A 29 -5.76 17.59 -15.95
C SER A 29 -4.64 16.55 -15.97
N MET A 30 -3.88 16.49 -17.07
CA MET A 30 -2.77 15.54 -17.19
C MET A 30 -1.75 15.70 -16.06
N LEU A 31 -1.51 16.93 -15.62
CA LEU A 31 -0.64 17.25 -14.48
C LEU A 31 -1.22 16.73 -13.15
N SER A 32 -2.54 16.90 -12.94
CA SER A 32 -3.21 16.36 -11.76
C SER A 32 -3.15 14.83 -11.72
N LEU A 33 -3.31 14.19 -12.87
CA LEU A 33 -3.19 12.74 -12.99
C LEU A 33 -1.75 12.28 -12.69
N ALA A 34 -0.76 12.93 -13.31
CA ALA A 34 0.66 12.62 -13.06
C ALA A 34 1.04 12.79 -11.59
N SER A 35 0.57 13.86 -10.94
CA SER A 35 0.77 14.10 -9.51
C SER A 35 0.19 12.97 -8.65
N SER A 36 -1.05 12.52 -8.93
CA SER A 36 -1.66 11.39 -8.23
C SER A 36 -0.85 10.11 -8.40
N MET A 37 -0.48 9.80 -9.64
CA MET A 37 0.27 8.58 -9.96
C MET A 37 1.64 8.57 -9.29
N LEU A 38 2.35 9.71 -9.25
CA LEU A 38 3.63 9.81 -8.54
C LEU A 38 3.49 9.52 -7.04
N ARG A 39 2.42 10.01 -6.41
CA ARG A 39 2.13 9.74 -4.99
C ARG A 39 1.86 8.25 -4.77
N GLU A 40 1.08 7.63 -5.64
CA GLU A 40 0.77 6.21 -5.58
C GLU A 40 2.01 5.33 -5.82
N ILE A 41 2.92 5.72 -6.72
CA ILE A 41 4.20 5.03 -6.95
C ILE A 41 5.05 5.02 -5.68
N ALA A 42 5.01 6.09 -4.88
CA ALA A 42 5.82 6.20 -3.67
C ALA A 42 5.29 5.38 -2.48
N GLU A 43 4.07 4.86 -2.55
CA GLU A 43 3.49 4.03 -1.50
C GLU A 43 4.03 2.57 -1.58
N PRO A 44 4.29 1.90 -0.44
CA PRO A 44 3.96 2.29 0.92
C PRO A 44 5.06 3.18 1.52
N ARG A 45 4.67 4.19 2.29
CA ARG A 45 5.60 5.01 3.06
C ARG A 45 5.91 4.37 4.42
N PRO A 46 7.15 3.89 4.68
CA PRO A 46 7.52 3.36 5.99
C PRO A 46 7.36 4.42 7.09
N VAL A 47 7.25 3.98 8.34
CA VAL A 47 7.18 4.90 9.48
C VAL A 47 8.49 5.70 9.56
N GLY A 48 8.39 7.02 9.67
CA GLY A 48 9.55 7.93 9.62
C GLY A 48 9.92 8.40 8.21
N ASP A 49 9.23 7.95 7.17
CA ASP A 49 9.48 8.38 5.79
C ASP A 49 9.11 9.86 5.60
N THR A 50 10.06 10.64 5.07
CA THR A 50 9.83 12.06 4.79
C THR A 50 9.24 12.23 3.39
N ILE A 51 8.53 13.34 3.16
CA ILE A 51 8.00 13.66 1.82
C ILE A 51 9.15 13.73 0.78
N LYS A 52 10.33 14.22 1.17
CA LYS A 52 11.50 14.28 0.29
C LYS A 52 11.95 12.88 -0.16
N LEU A 53 11.97 11.93 0.77
CA LEU A 53 12.32 10.54 0.47
C LEU A 53 11.25 9.86 -0.41
N ALA A 54 9.96 10.13 -0.17
CA ALA A 54 8.87 9.66 -1.03
C ALA A 54 9.00 10.19 -2.47
N ILE A 55 9.28 11.49 -2.64
CA ILE A 55 9.53 12.10 -3.95
C ILE A 55 10.76 11.47 -4.61
N ALA A 56 11.86 11.30 -3.87
CA ALA A 56 13.07 10.66 -4.40
C ALA A 56 12.82 9.21 -4.85
N ARG A 57 12.00 8.45 -4.10
CA ARG A 57 11.59 7.10 -4.47
C ARG A 57 10.78 7.08 -5.76
N ALA A 58 9.79 7.96 -5.89
CA ALA A 58 9.01 8.10 -7.11
C ALA A 58 9.89 8.50 -8.31
N ALA A 59 10.80 9.46 -8.12
CA ALA A 59 11.74 9.88 -9.16
C ALA A 59 12.61 8.71 -9.66
N ARG A 60 13.16 7.90 -8.74
CA ARG A 60 13.94 6.70 -9.08
C ARG A 60 13.11 5.68 -9.84
N ALA A 61 11.89 5.40 -9.39
CA ALA A 61 10.99 4.45 -10.05
C ALA A 61 10.66 4.87 -11.49
N VAL A 62 10.39 6.16 -11.71
CA VAL A 62 10.12 6.71 -13.05
C VAL A 62 11.37 6.73 -13.93
N SER A 63 12.54 7.03 -13.34
CA SER A 63 13.82 7.08 -14.06
C SER A 63 14.19 5.75 -14.71
N SER A 64 13.78 4.61 -14.15
CA SER A 64 13.97 3.29 -14.76
C SER A 64 13.27 3.11 -16.12
N HIS A 65 12.36 4.01 -16.47
CA HIS A 65 11.59 3.99 -17.71
C HIS A 65 11.89 5.19 -18.63
N LEU A 66 12.85 6.05 -18.26
CA LEU A 66 13.27 7.19 -19.07
C LEU A 66 14.68 6.99 -19.63
N PRO A 67 14.99 7.55 -20.82
CA PRO A 67 16.35 7.55 -21.34
C PRO A 67 17.27 8.43 -20.49
N GLU A 68 16.76 9.55 -19.98
CA GLU A 68 17.45 10.43 -19.04
C GLU A 68 16.78 10.35 -17.66
N PRO A 69 17.55 10.15 -16.57
CA PRO A 69 16.98 10.07 -15.23
C PRO A 69 16.21 11.33 -14.84
N MET A 70 15.04 11.15 -14.22
CA MET A 70 14.24 12.25 -13.71
C MET A 70 14.94 12.86 -12.49
N SER A 71 15.22 14.17 -12.56
CA SER A 71 15.80 14.89 -11.43
C SER A 71 14.80 15.01 -10.27
N TYR A 72 15.31 15.07 -9.03
CA TYR A 72 14.49 15.28 -7.85
C TYR A 72 13.63 16.55 -7.96
N ALA A 73 14.20 17.67 -8.40
CA ALA A 73 13.47 18.92 -8.55
C ALA A 73 12.33 18.80 -9.58
N ARG A 74 12.54 18.04 -10.67
CA ARG A 74 11.50 17.78 -11.66
C ARG A 74 10.36 16.94 -11.07
N ALA A 75 10.70 15.87 -10.36
CA ALA A 75 9.74 15.04 -9.65
C ALA A 75 8.96 15.82 -8.58
N GLU A 76 9.63 16.69 -7.82
CA GLU A 76 8.98 17.54 -6.81
C GLU A 76 7.95 18.50 -7.44
N ASN A 77 8.31 19.16 -8.54
CA ASN A 77 7.38 20.06 -9.25
C ASN A 77 6.14 19.32 -9.75
N LEU A 78 6.31 18.10 -10.30
CA LEU A 78 5.18 17.26 -10.73
C LEU A 78 4.37 16.76 -9.53
N TRP A 79 5.03 16.36 -8.45
CA TRP A 79 4.41 15.89 -7.20
C TRP A 79 3.50 16.95 -6.56
N ARG A 80 3.95 18.20 -6.53
CA ARG A 80 3.19 19.34 -6.02
C ARG A 80 2.11 19.84 -6.99
N GLY A 81 2.15 19.41 -8.25
CA GLY A 81 1.28 19.91 -9.32
C GLY A 81 1.65 21.31 -9.80
N GLU A 82 2.88 21.75 -9.53
CA GLU A 82 3.41 23.09 -9.87
C GLU A 82 4.10 23.11 -11.24
N ALA A 83 4.34 21.95 -11.85
CA ALA A 83 4.91 21.85 -13.18
C ALA A 83 3.98 22.49 -14.22
N ARG A 84 4.53 23.39 -15.06
CA ARG A 84 3.78 24.06 -16.13
C ARG A 84 3.42 23.13 -17.30
N ARG A 85 4.28 22.13 -17.55
CA ARG A 85 4.16 21.16 -18.64
C ARG A 85 4.68 19.80 -18.18
N ILE A 86 4.19 18.76 -18.82
CA ILE A 86 4.69 17.39 -18.74
C ILE A 86 4.88 16.88 -20.16
N ASP A 87 6.03 16.27 -20.43
CA ASP A 87 6.34 15.74 -21.74
C ASP A 87 5.72 14.34 -21.91
N ALA A 88 5.44 13.92 -23.14
CA ALA A 88 4.81 12.62 -23.40
C ALA A 88 5.62 11.45 -22.84
N ALA A 89 6.95 11.50 -23.01
CA ALA A 89 7.87 10.49 -22.47
C ALA A 89 7.82 10.41 -20.93
N GLU A 90 7.71 11.55 -20.24
CA GLU A 90 7.57 11.57 -18.77
C GLU A 90 6.24 10.94 -18.35
N MET A 91 5.14 11.27 -19.04
CA MET A 91 3.83 10.70 -18.73
C MET A 91 3.80 9.18 -18.97
N ASP A 92 4.40 8.71 -20.05
CA ASP A 92 4.46 7.28 -20.35
C ASP A 92 5.37 6.52 -19.37
N ALA A 93 6.48 7.12 -18.96
CA ALA A 93 7.33 6.56 -17.90
C ALA A 93 6.60 6.50 -16.55
N ILE A 94 5.82 7.53 -16.19
CA ILE A 94 4.98 7.53 -14.99
C ILE A 94 3.93 6.42 -15.07
N ARG A 95 3.29 6.21 -16.22
CA ARG A 95 2.33 5.11 -16.42
C ARG A 95 2.98 3.74 -16.27
N ALA A 96 4.16 3.54 -16.87
CA ALA A 96 4.90 2.30 -16.75
C ALA A 96 5.30 2.01 -15.30
N ALA A 97 5.86 2.99 -14.60
CA ALA A 97 6.23 2.88 -13.19
C ALA A 97 5.01 2.59 -12.28
N HIS A 98 3.90 3.27 -12.53
CA HIS A 98 2.65 3.07 -11.79
C HIS A 98 2.07 1.67 -12.00
N ALA A 99 2.03 1.19 -13.24
CA ALA A 99 1.58 -0.17 -13.55
C ALA A 99 2.50 -1.23 -12.91
N ALA A 100 3.82 -1.00 -12.93
CA ALA A 100 4.78 -1.87 -12.27
C ALA A 100 4.54 -1.92 -10.75
N ARG A 101 4.33 -0.76 -10.09
CA ARG A 101 4.02 -0.72 -8.66
C ARG A 101 2.71 -1.42 -8.33
N ALA A 102 1.66 -1.19 -9.12
CA ALA A 102 0.37 -1.85 -8.93
C ALA A 102 0.49 -3.37 -9.04
N LYS A 103 1.34 -3.87 -9.97
CA LYS A 103 1.64 -5.30 -10.08
C LYS A 103 2.37 -5.82 -8.85
N SER A 104 3.42 -5.14 -8.39
CA SER A 104 4.16 -5.55 -7.18
C SER A 104 3.26 -5.54 -5.94
N LEU A 105 2.41 -4.53 -5.78
CA LEU A 105 1.48 -4.46 -4.65
C LEU A 105 0.47 -5.62 -4.66
N ARG A 106 -0.04 -6.02 -5.84
CA ARG A 106 -0.91 -7.21 -5.94
C ARG A 106 -0.18 -8.48 -5.51
N GLN A 107 1.09 -8.63 -5.89
CA GLN A 107 1.91 -9.77 -5.48
C GLN A 107 2.16 -9.77 -3.96
N GLU A 108 2.49 -8.62 -3.39
CA GLU A 108 2.64 -8.43 -1.94
C GLU A 108 1.36 -8.81 -1.18
N ILE A 109 0.18 -8.37 -1.66
CA ILE A 109 -1.11 -8.71 -1.06
C ILE A 109 -1.38 -10.22 -1.14
N GLN A 110 -1.13 -10.84 -2.29
CA GLN A 110 -1.31 -12.30 -2.46
C GLN A 110 -0.40 -13.09 -1.52
N GLN A 111 0.85 -12.66 -1.34
CA GLN A 111 1.79 -13.28 -0.41
C GLN A 111 1.32 -13.10 1.04
N ALA A 112 0.85 -11.91 1.41
CA ALA A 112 0.32 -11.65 2.74
C ALA A 112 -0.92 -12.51 3.04
N GLN A 113 -1.84 -12.65 2.09
CA GLN A 113 -3.01 -13.53 2.21
C GLN A 113 -2.61 -14.99 2.42
N ALA A 114 -1.67 -15.50 1.61
CA ALA A 114 -1.17 -16.88 1.77
C ALA A 114 -0.53 -17.12 3.14
N LEU A 115 0.16 -16.11 3.71
CA LEU A 115 0.72 -16.20 5.06
C LEU A 115 -0.38 -16.22 6.14
N VAL A 116 -1.43 -15.40 5.99
CA VAL A 116 -2.58 -15.42 6.90
C VAL A 116 -3.24 -16.79 6.89
N ASP A 117 -3.51 -17.36 5.71
CA ASP A 117 -4.11 -18.70 5.58
C ASP A 117 -3.25 -19.78 6.27
N GLN A 118 -1.93 -19.71 6.13
CA GLN A 118 -1.00 -20.62 6.81
C GLN A 118 -1.04 -20.48 8.34
N LEU A 119 -1.08 -19.24 8.84
CA LEU A 119 -1.17 -18.96 10.28
C LEU A 119 -2.50 -19.43 10.86
N GLU A 120 -3.61 -19.24 10.15
CA GLU A 120 -4.92 -19.73 10.55
C GLU A 120 -4.97 -21.26 10.59
N ALA A 121 -4.42 -21.93 9.58
CA ALA A 121 -4.32 -23.39 9.56
C ALA A 121 -3.46 -23.93 10.71
N LEU A 122 -2.34 -23.26 11.02
CA LEU A 122 -1.50 -23.61 12.17
C LEU A 122 -2.25 -23.40 13.48
N ALA A 123 -2.89 -22.25 13.68
CA ALA A 123 -3.67 -21.96 14.87
C ALA A 123 -4.77 -23.00 15.10
N ALA A 124 -5.56 -23.32 14.06
CA ALA A 124 -6.60 -24.34 14.12
C ALA A 124 -6.05 -25.73 14.47
N SER A 125 -4.86 -26.09 13.95
CA SER A 125 -4.21 -27.37 14.28
C SER A 125 -3.81 -27.46 15.75
N VAL A 126 -3.37 -26.35 16.35
CA VAL A 126 -3.00 -26.26 17.77
C VAL A 126 -4.25 -26.32 18.65
N THR A 127 -5.34 -25.64 18.27
CA THR A 127 -6.59 -25.62 19.04
C THR A 127 -7.33 -26.96 18.99
N ALA A 128 -7.27 -27.69 17.87
CA ALA A 128 -7.99 -28.94 17.67
C ALA A 128 -7.38 -30.14 18.41
N GLY A 129 -6.26 -29.98 19.13
CA GLY A 129 -5.58 -31.07 19.83
C GLY A 129 -5.18 -32.24 18.92
N ARG A 130 -5.16 -32.02 17.59
CA ARG A 130 -4.75 -33.04 16.62
C ARG A 130 -3.29 -33.41 16.90
N PRO A 131 -2.92 -34.70 16.78
CA PRO A 131 -1.53 -35.10 16.94
C PRO A 131 -0.70 -34.24 16.01
N ARG A 132 0.33 -33.61 16.60
CA ARG A 132 1.24 -32.68 15.94
C ARG A 132 1.61 -33.27 14.57
N ARG A 133 1.46 -32.47 13.51
CA ARG A 133 2.30 -32.59 12.31
C ARG A 133 3.69 -32.98 12.79
N SER A 134 4.26 -34.04 12.22
CA SER A 134 5.38 -34.79 12.82
C SER A 134 6.40 -33.84 13.46
N ASP A 135 6.93 -34.16 14.64
CA ASP A 135 7.90 -33.28 15.36
C ASP A 135 9.03 -32.78 14.45
N LEU A 136 9.33 -33.51 13.37
CA LEU A 136 10.22 -33.12 12.26
C LEU A 136 9.74 -31.90 11.47
N GLU A 137 8.45 -31.82 11.10
CA GLU A 137 7.85 -30.67 10.41
C GLU A 137 7.84 -29.43 11.31
N PHE A 138 7.54 -29.60 12.60
CA PHE A 138 7.60 -28.49 13.57
C PHE A 138 9.04 -27.97 13.75
N ARG A 139 10.03 -28.86 13.85
CA ARG A 139 11.44 -28.48 13.95
C ARG A 139 11.93 -27.77 12.67
N LYS A 140 11.56 -28.26 11.49
CA LYS A 140 11.87 -27.61 10.21
C LYS A 140 11.26 -26.21 10.13
N ALA A 141 9.97 -26.08 10.45
CA ALA A 141 9.29 -24.78 10.46
C ALA A 141 9.91 -23.81 11.48
N ALA A 142 10.30 -24.29 12.66
CA ALA A 142 10.98 -23.48 13.67
C ALA A 142 12.38 -23.02 13.22
N ASP A 143 13.14 -23.89 12.54
CA ASP A 143 14.45 -23.54 12.00
C ASP A 143 14.35 -22.55 10.84
N GLU A 144 13.34 -22.67 9.97
CA GLU A 144 13.05 -21.68 8.93
C GLU A 144 12.64 -20.33 9.53
N ALA A 145 11.77 -20.33 10.54
CA ALA A 145 11.37 -19.11 11.25
C ALA A 145 12.57 -18.41 11.92
N ARG A 146 13.50 -19.17 12.52
CA ARG A 146 14.76 -18.62 13.09
C ARG A 146 15.66 -18.02 12.02
N LYS A 147 15.83 -18.70 10.89
CA LYS A 147 16.63 -18.17 9.76
C LYS A 147 16.04 -16.88 9.23
N MET A 148 14.71 -16.82 9.06
CA MET A 148 14.00 -15.61 8.62
C MET A 148 14.13 -14.46 9.64
N ALA A 149 13.94 -14.75 10.93
CA ALA A 149 14.11 -13.74 11.98
C ALA A 149 15.53 -13.17 12.00
N HIS A 150 16.54 -14.01 11.77
CA HIS A 150 17.93 -13.56 11.65
C HIS A 150 18.13 -12.66 10.42
N THR A 151 17.55 -13.01 9.27
CA THR A 151 17.67 -12.18 8.05
C THR A 151 16.99 -10.83 8.23
N LEU A 152 15.78 -10.80 8.81
CA LEU A 152 15.08 -9.55 9.11
C LEU A 152 15.86 -8.68 10.10
N ARG A 153 16.53 -9.28 11.08
CA ARG A 153 17.39 -8.56 12.02
C ARG A 153 18.62 -7.94 11.35
N GLN A 154 19.24 -8.65 10.42
CA GLN A 154 20.37 -8.12 9.64
C GLN A 154 19.94 -6.94 8.77
N ILE A 155 18.81 -7.08 8.05
CA ILE A 155 18.23 -5.99 7.25
C ILE A 155 17.88 -4.77 8.13
N ALA A 156 17.38 -4.99 9.34
CA ALA A 156 17.07 -3.90 10.27
C ALA A 156 18.33 -3.16 10.77
N LEU A 157 19.44 -3.88 10.98
CA LEU A 157 20.72 -3.29 11.37
C LEU A 157 21.33 -2.48 10.22
N GLU A 158 21.33 -3.02 9.00
CA GLU A 158 21.82 -2.33 7.79
C GLU A 158 21.05 -1.03 7.50
N ASN A 159 19.74 -1.00 7.78
CA ASN A 159 18.92 0.21 7.61
C ASN A 159 19.04 1.21 8.77
N SER A 160 19.73 0.86 9.87
CA SER A 160 19.94 1.76 11.01
C SER A 160 21.27 2.52 10.97
N GLU A 161 22.18 2.12 10.07
CA GLU A 161 23.49 2.76 9.86
C GLU A 161 23.55 3.67 8.61
N ALA A 162 22.43 3.85 7.90
CA ALA A 162 22.28 4.69 6.70
C ALA A 162 21.37 5.91 6.95
#